data_AF-A0AAD8C472-F1
#
_entry.id   AF-A0AAD8C472-F1
#
_cell.length_a   1.000
_cell.length_b   1.000
_cell.length_c   1.000
_cell.angle_alpha   90.00
_cell.angle_beta   90.00
_cell.angle_gamma   90.00
#
_symmetry.space_group_name_H-M   'P 1'
#
loop_
_entity.id
_entity.type
_entity.pdbx_description
1 polymer ?
#
loop_
_entity_poly.entity_id
_entity_poly.type
_entity_poly.pdbx_seq_one_letter_code
_entity_poly.pdbx_strand_id
1 'polypeptide(L)' 'SGAQAVGGGYFTSGHALPFLLDDVVCTGNEMNLADCSHRNWREHNCGPNEEAGVICVPGKTLL' A
#
# COMPACT_ATOMS: atom_id res chain seq x y z
N SER A 1 -2.20 -6.02 16.26
CA SER A 1 -2.28 -6.61 14.90
C SER A 1 -1.14 -6.03 14.08
N GLY A 2 -0.79 -6.65 12.95
CA GLY A 2 0.27 -6.17 12.06
C GLY A 2 -0.05 -6.51 10.61
N ALA A 3 0.86 -6.20 9.69
CA ALA A 3 0.74 -6.56 8.29
C ALA A 3 2.12 -6.86 7.69
N GLN A 4 2.15 -7.72 6.67
CA GLN A 4 3.33 -7.93 5.83
C GLN A 4 3.12 -7.21 4.49
N ALA A 5 4.09 -6.39 4.10
CA ALA A 5 4.08 -5.72 2.80
C ALA A 5 4.42 -6.70 1.67
N VAL A 6 3.69 -6.59 0.57
CA VAL A 6 3.97 -7.27 -0.70
C VAL A 6 3.92 -6.24 -1.83
N GLY A 7 4.69 -6.46 -2.89
CA GLY A 7 4.73 -5.60 -4.08
C GLY A 7 4.79 -6.44 -5.34
N GLY A 8 5.24 -5.87 -6.45
CA GLY A 8 5.41 -6.65 -7.67
C GLY A 8 4.08 -7.04 -8.32
N GLY A 9 3.00 -6.30 -8.03
CA GLY A 9 1.68 -6.64 -8.50
C GLY A 9 1.10 -7.92 -7.91
N TYR A 10 1.51 -8.30 -6.69
CA TYR A 10 1.20 -9.60 -6.05
C TYR A 10 -0.27 -10.04 -6.16
N PHE A 11 -1.21 -9.10 -6.08
CA PHE A 11 -2.65 -9.37 -6.16
C PHE A 11 -3.30 -8.95 -7.48
N THR A 12 -2.58 -8.26 -8.37
CA THR A 12 -3.14 -7.86 -9.66
C THR A 12 -2.96 -8.98 -10.68
N SER A 13 -4.02 -9.26 -11.44
CA SER A 13 -4.01 -10.22 -12.54
C SER A 13 -3.54 -9.59 -13.86
N GLY A 14 -2.64 -8.60 -13.78
CA GLY A 14 -2.14 -7.85 -14.95
C GLY A 14 -3.11 -6.78 -15.46
N HIS A 15 -4.12 -6.39 -14.67
CA HIS A 15 -4.97 -5.25 -15.00
C HIS A 15 -4.33 -3.96 -14.49
N ALA A 16 -4.20 -2.97 -15.39
CA ALA A 16 -3.78 -1.63 -15.00
C ALA A 16 -4.87 -0.98 -14.13
N LEU A 17 -4.51 -0.60 -12.91
CA LEU A 17 -5.34 0.20 -12.03
C LEU A 17 -4.91 1.67 -12.11
N PRO A 18 -5.82 2.64 -11.90
CA PRO A 18 -5.42 4.02 -11.71
C PRO A 18 -4.52 4.12 -10.46
N PHE A 19 -3.29 4.58 -10.64
CA PHE A 19 -2.41 4.88 -9.52
C PHE A 19 -2.77 6.24 -8.91
N LEU A 20 -2.87 6.28 -7.59
CA LEU A 20 -3.24 7.50 -6.86
C LEU A 20 -2.10 8.02 -5.99
N LEU A 21 -1.30 7.10 -5.43
CA LEU A 21 -0.24 7.36 -4.48
C LEU A 21 1.02 6.64 -4.94
N ASP A 22 2.17 7.27 -4.70
CA ASP A 22 3.51 6.78 -5.01
C ASP A 22 4.48 7.31 -3.94
N ASP A 23 5.58 6.57 -3.72
CA ASP A 23 6.56 6.80 -2.65
C ASP A 23 5.91 7.01 -1.26
N VAL A 24 4.95 6.16 -0.91
CA VAL A 24 4.24 6.25 0.38
C VAL A 24 5.16 5.81 1.52
N VAL A 25 5.39 6.72 2.47
CA VAL A 25 6.18 6.48 3.69
C VAL A 25 5.34 6.85 4.91
N CYS A 26 4.98 5.82 5.68
CA CYS A 26 4.20 5.94 6.91
C CYS A 26 5.10 5.77 8.14
N THR A 27 4.73 6.45 9.23
CA THR A 27 5.31 6.24 10.57
C THR A 27 4.70 5.01 11.27
N GLY A 28 3.52 4.58 10.84
CA GLY A 28 2.80 3.41 11.35
C GLY A 28 1.67 3.73 12.34
N ASN A 29 1.37 5.02 12.56
CA ASN A 29 0.32 5.49 13.47
C ASN A 29 -0.78 6.30 12.77
N GLU A 30 -0.67 6.47 11.45
CA GLU A 30 -1.64 7.16 10.62
C GLU A 30 -3.00 6.44 10.62
N MET A 31 -4.08 7.20 10.50
CA MET A 31 -5.43 6.63 10.41
C MET A 31 -5.75 6.14 9.00
N ASN A 32 -5.20 6.81 7.98
CA ASN A 32 -5.41 6.50 6.57
C ASN A 32 -4.09 6.53 5.80
N LEU A 33 -4.02 5.79 4.70
CA LEU A 33 -2.84 5.78 3.82
C LEU A 33 -2.53 7.17 3.22
N ALA A 34 -3.56 7.99 3.02
CA ALA A 34 -3.46 9.37 2.54
C ALA A 34 -2.89 10.36 3.57
N ASP A 35 -2.75 9.94 4.83
CA ASP A 35 -2.15 10.78 5.88
C ASP A 35 -0.63 10.57 5.97
N CYS A 36 -0.10 9.54 5.30
CA CYS A 36 1.33 9.28 5.21
C CYS A 36 2.03 10.29 4.31
N SER A 37 3.36 10.41 4.42
CA SER A 37 4.12 11.17 3.43
C SER A 37 4.07 10.46 2.09
N HIS A 38 3.70 11.16 1.02
CA HIS A 38 3.61 10.63 -0.34
C HIS A 38 3.74 11.77 -1.36
N ARG A 39 3.91 11.44 -2.65
CA ARG A 39 3.86 12.43 -3.75
C ARG A 39 2.47 13.09 -3.87
N ASN A 40 2.31 14.16 -4.65
CA ASN A 40 0.97 14.71 -4.87
C ASN A 40 0.04 13.65 -5.48
N TRP A 41 -1.27 13.80 -5.27
CA TRP A 41 -2.26 12.88 -5.83
C TRP A 41 -2.11 12.72 -7.35
N ARG A 42 -2.05 11.47 -7.81
CA ARG A 42 -1.87 11.10 -9.23
C ARG A 42 -0.52 11.52 -9.82
N GLU A 43 0.41 12.03 -9.01
CA GLU A 43 1.80 12.24 -9.41
C GLU A 43 2.58 10.96 -9.06
N HIS A 44 2.74 10.09 -10.05
CA HIS A 44 3.40 8.80 -9.89
C HIS A 44 4.20 8.44 -11.13
N ASN A 45 5.24 7.62 -10.96
CA ASN A 45 5.92 6.96 -12.07
C ASN A 45 5.60 5.45 -12.15
N CYS A 46 4.64 4.97 -11.36
CA CYS A 46 4.25 3.57 -11.31
C CYS A 46 3.77 3.04 -12.68
N GLY A 47 4.24 1.84 -13.03
CA GLY A 47 3.90 1.04 -14.18
C GLY A 47 3.38 -0.35 -13.78
N PRO A 48 3.28 -1.26 -14.77
CA PRO A 48 2.75 -2.59 -14.53
C PRO A 48 3.57 -3.36 -13.49
N ASN A 49 2.88 -4.00 -12.54
CA ASN A 49 3.47 -4.77 -11.44
C ASN A 49 4.18 -3.91 -10.38
N GLU A 50 3.98 -2.59 -10.35
CA GLU A 50 4.45 -1.73 -9.24
C GLU A 50 3.38 -1.54 -8.16
N GLU A 51 2.23 -2.20 -8.28
CA GLU A 51 1.17 -2.14 -7.28
C GLU A 51 1.65 -2.71 -5.94
N ALA A 52 1.42 -1.94 -4.88
CA ALA A 52 1.64 -2.35 -3.50
C ALA A 52 0.41 -3.09 -2.94
N GLY A 53 0.66 -4.05 -2.05
CA GLY A 53 -0.37 -4.78 -1.32
C GLY A 53 0.10 -5.15 0.09
N VAL A 54 -0.82 -5.62 0.92
CA VAL A 54 -0.50 -6.12 2.26
C VAL A 54 -1.26 -7.40 2.57
N ILE A 55 -0.64 -8.26 3.36
CA ILE A 55 -1.30 -9.38 4.02
C ILE A 55 -1.47 -9.00 5.48
N CYS A 56 -2.71 -8.76 5.89
CA CYS A 56 -3.04 -8.45 7.28
C CYS A 56 -2.88 -9.71 8.14
N VAL A 57 -2.17 -9.60 9.27
CA VAL A 57 -2.18 -10.66 10.27
C VAL A 57 -3.26 -10.38 11.32
N PRO A 58 -4.08 -11.38 11.68
CA PRO A 58 -5.03 -11.22 12.78
C PRO A 58 -4.30 -10.67 14.01
N GLY A 59 -4.89 -9.67 14.66
CA GLY A 59 -4.41 -9.31 15.99
C GLY A 59 -4.53 -10.54 16.87
N LYS A 60 -3.47 -10.90 17.59
CA LYS A 60 -3.66 -11.74 18.77
C LYS A 60 -4.62 -10.97 19.67
N THR A 61 -5.88 -11.37 19.67
CA THR A 61 -6.76 -11.11 20.80
C THR A 61 -6.08 -11.82 21.96
N LEU A 62 -5.46 -11.05 22.85
CA LEU A 62 -5.18 -11.57 24.18
C LEU A 62 -6.55 -11.78 24.81
N LEU A 63 -7.01 -13.03 24.79
CA LEU A 63 -8.06 -13.50 25.69
C LEU A 63 -7.50 -13.49 27.12
#